data_AF-A0A9D5PYJ4-F1
#
_entry.id   AF-A0A9D5PYJ4-F1
#
_cell.length_a   1.000
_cell.length_b   1.000
_cell.length_c   1.000
_cell.angle_alpha   90.00
_cell.angle_beta   90.00
_cell.angle_gamma   90.00
#
_symmetry.space_group_name_H-M   'P 1'
#
loop_
_entity.id
_entity.type
_entity.pdbx_description
1 polymer ?
#
loop_
_entity_poly.entity_id
_entity_poly.type
_entity_poly.pdbx_seq_one_letter_code
_entity_poly.pdbx_strand_id
1 'polypeptide(L)'
;AITHASEGCEDSRERGAAAFHEAGGKAGDVVFGISAAGRAPFVLAFMEEAKKAGCIVGALTNNADTPMAALADIAVEALTGAEVIKGSTRMKAGTSQKMILNMFSTAVFIKLGCTYKNYMVNMTPTNTKLRARAVSMLCEITGMDADAAEKRLEAHDWSIREALKGE
;
A
#
# COMPACT_ATOMS: atom_id res chain seq x y z
N ALA A 1 0.55 -16.16 1.20
CA ALA A 1 -0.24 -16.68 2.34
C ALA A 1 0.55 -16.41 3.62
N ILE A 2 -0.10 -16.08 4.73
CA ILE A 2 0.55 -16.07 6.05
C ILE A 2 0.76 -17.54 6.41
N THR A 3 2.01 -18.00 6.47
CA THR A 3 2.31 -19.43 6.61
C THR A 3 2.35 -19.88 8.07
N HIS A 4 2.74 -19.02 9.02
CA HIS A 4 2.72 -19.33 10.45
C HIS A 4 2.46 -18.07 11.30
N ALA A 5 1.63 -18.19 12.33
CA ALA A 5 1.56 -17.21 13.40
C ALA A 5 2.78 -17.39 14.31
N SER A 6 3.44 -16.29 14.67
CA SER A 6 4.46 -16.31 15.72
C SER A 6 3.78 -15.81 17.01
N GLU A 7 3.46 -16.74 17.90
CA GLU A 7 2.78 -16.45 19.17
C GLU A 7 3.59 -15.43 20.00
N GLY A 8 2.89 -14.47 20.62
CA GLY A 8 3.48 -13.46 21.51
C GLY A 8 4.23 -12.31 20.82
N CYS A 9 4.37 -12.32 19.49
CA CYS A 9 4.97 -11.21 18.74
C CYS A 9 4.21 -9.89 18.94
N GLU A 10 2.88 -9.93 18.90
CA GLU A 10 2.05 -8.73 18.94
C GLU A 10 2.06 -8.02 20.30
N ASP A 11 2.40 -8.74 21.37
CA ASP A 11 2.42 -8.23 22.74
C ASP A 11 3.75 -7.58 23.13
N SER A 12 4.80 -7.71 22.30
CA SER A 12 6.13 -7.19 22.62
C SER A 12 6.34 -5.76 22.12
N ARG A 13 6.32 -4.80 23.05
CA ARG A 13 6.68 -3.40 22.78
C ARG A 13 8.14 -3.25 22.34
N GLU A 14 9.05 -3.95 23.01
CA GLU A 14 10.48 -3.94 22.69
C GLU A 14 10.75 -4.33 21.23
N ARG A 15 10.11 -5.41 20.78
CA ARG A 15 10.22 -5.84 19.38
C ARG A 15 9.60 -4.85 18.40
N GLY A 16 8.51 -4.19 18.78
CA GLY A 16 7.89 -3.13 17.98
C GLY A 16 8.83 -1.95 17.75
N ALA A 17 9.47 -1.47 18.82
CA ALA A 17 10.46 -0.40 18.74
C ALA A 17 11.70 -0.83 17.93
N ALA A 18 12.24 -2.02 18.20
CA ALA A 18 13.39 -2.55 17.46
C ALA A 18 13.10 -2.69 15.96
N ALA A 19 11.91 -3.16 15.58
CA ALA A 19 11.50 -3.31 14.20
C ALA A 19 11.43 -1.96 13.44
N PHE A 20 11.08 -0.86 14.11
CA PHE A 20 11.12 0.46 13.50
C PHE A 20 12.56 0.88 13.13
N HIS A 21 13.50 0.66 14.04
CA HIS A 21 14.91 0.97 13.80
C HIS A 21 15.53 0.05 12.74
N GLU A 22 15.20 -1.25 12.74
CA GLU A 22 15.63 -2.20 11.72
C GLU A 22 15.11 -1.82 10.32
N ALA A 23 13.89 -1.29 10.23
CA ALA A 23 13.32 -0.78 8.99
C ALA A 23 14.00 0.51 8.50
N GLY A 24 14.88 1.14 9.30
CA GLY A 24 15.60 2.36 8.94
C GLY A 24 14.71 3.60 8.82
N GLY A 25 13.57 3.62 9.53
CA GLY A 25 12.61 4.72 9.47
C GLY A 25 13.18 6.04 9.95
N LYS A 26 12.82 7.14 9.29
CA LYS A 26 13.36 8.48 9.54
C LYS A 26 12.36 9.59 9.20
N ALA A 27 12.68 10.82 9.61
CA ALA A 27 11.93 12.00 9.22
C ALA A 27 11.73 12.08 7.70
N GLY A 28 10.50 12.40 7.29
CA GLY A 28 10.07 12.39 5.89
C GLY A 28 9.39 11.09 5.44
N ASP A 29 9.51 10.02 6.20
CA ASP A 29 8.75 8.78 5.95
C ASP A 29 7.32 8.89 6.49
N VAL A 30 6.44 8.03 5.95
CA VAL A 30 5.07 7.83 6.43
C VAL A 30 4.94 6.42 6.98
N VAL A 31 4.53 6.30 8.24
CA VAL A 31 4.32 5.02 8.92
C VAL A 31 2.83 4.78 9.13
N PHE A 32 2.34 3.61 8.73
CA PHE A 32 0.95 3.19 8.96
C PHE A 32 0.88 2.03 9.96
N GLY A 33 0.36 2.31 11.15
CA GLY A 33 0.03 1.28 12.14
C GLY A 33 -1.30 0.61 11.80
N ILE A 34 -1.32 -0.73 11.73
CA ILE A 34 -2.52 -1.50 11.35
C ILE A 34 -2.84 -2.49 12.46
N SER A 35 -4.03 -2.38 13.04
CA SER A 35 -4.53 -3.36 14.00
C SER A 35 -6.04 -3.25 14.08
N ALA A 36 -6.76 -4.36 13.87
CA ALA A 36 -8.22 -4.36 14.01
C ALA A 36 -8.65 -3.92 15.43
N ALA A 37 -7.92 -4.37 16.46
CA ALA A 37 -8.18 -4.01 17.85
C ALA A 37 -7.75 -2.57 18.20
N GLY A 38 -6.77 -2.01 17.48
CA GLY A 38 -6.24 -0.66 17.71
C GLY A 38 -5.37 -0.51 18.97
N ARG A 39 -4.94 -1.63 19.58
CA ARG A 39 -4.22 -1.64 20.87
C ARG A 39 -3.07 -2.64 20.95
N ALA A 40 -2.65 -3.22 19.82
CA ALA A 40 -1.56 -4.19 19.81
C ALA A 40 -0.26 -3.52 20.31
N PRO A 41 0.36 -4.00 21.41
CA PRO A 41 1.53 -3.35 22.00
C PRO A 41 2.71 -3.16 21.04
N PHE A 42 2.97 -4.16 20.18
CA PHE A 42 4.00 -4.08 19.14
C PHE A 42 3.76 -2.87 18.21
N VAL A 43 2.53 -2.71 17.71
CA VAL A 43 2.19 -1.66 16.75
C VAL A 43 2.27 -0.29 17.40
N LEU A 44 1.80 -0.15 18.65
CA LEU A 44 1.91 1.10 19.41
C LEU A 44 3.36 1.51 19.60
N ALA A 45 4.24 0.59 20.01
CA ALA A 45 5.66 0.91 20.19
C ALA A 45 6.33 1.32 18.86
N PHE A 46 6.02 0.63 17.76
CA PHE A 46 6.52 1.01 16.43
C PHE A 46 6.07 2.44 16.04
N MET A 47 4.79 2.76 16.25
CA MET A 47 4.23 4.09 15.97
C MET A 47 4.84 5.18 16.84
N GLU A 48 5.10 4.90 18.13
CA GLU A 48 5.74 5.86 19.03
C GLU A 48 7.16 6.19 18.60
N GLU A 49 7.96 5.18 18.23
CA GLU A 49 9.30 5.43 17.68
C GLU A 49 9.26 6.21 16.38
N ALA A 50 8.28 5.92 15.50
CA ALA A 50 8.05 6.70 14.29
C ALA A 50 7.75 8.18 14.58
N LYS A 51 6.91 8.50 15.58
CA LYS A 51 6.67 9.89 15.98
C LYS A 51 7.93 10.56 16.51
N LYS A 52 8.69 9.88 17.37
CA LYS A 52 9.97 10.40 17.90
C LYS A 52 10.97 10.71 16.79
N ALA A 53 10.98 9.90 15.74
CA ALA A 53 11.84 10.08 14.56
C ALA A 53 11.34 11.16 13.58
N GLY A 54 10.18 11.78 13.82
CA GLY A 54 9.61 12.81 12.95
C GLY A 54 8.91 12.29 11.69
N CYS A 55 8.49 11.03 11.68
CA CYS A 55 7.63 10.49 10.63
C CYS A 55 6.20 11.03 10.74
N ILE A 56 5.47 11.05 9.63
CA ILE A 56 4.01 11.16 9.67
C ILE A 56 3.45 9.79 10.04
N VAL A 57 2.60 9.74 11.07
CA VAL A 57 2.05 8.48 11.58
C VAL A 57 0.55 8.40 11.31
N GLY A 58 0.16 7.40 10.52
CA GLY A 58 -1.24 7.01 10.29
C GLY A 58 -1.64 5.79 11.12
N ALA A 59 -2.92 5.68 11.49
CA ALA A 59 -3.50 4.49 12.09
C ALA A 59 -4.68 3.96 11.29
N LEU A 60 -4.79 2.63 11.19
CA LEU A 60 -5.94 1.94 10.63
C LEU A 60 -6.47 0.90 11.63
N THR A 61 -7.67 1.16 12.14
CA THR A 61 -8.33 0.35 13.17
C THR A 61 -9.75 -0.01 12.79
N ASN A 62 -10.33 -0.99 13.48
CA ASN A 62 -11.73 -1.40 13.29
C ASN A 62 -12.61 -1.17 14.53
N ASN A 63 -12.05 -0.48 15.54
CA ASN A 63 -12.74 0.04 16.71
C ASN A 63 -12.48 1.55 16.80
N ALA A 64 -13.43 2.27 17.39
CA ALA A 64 -13.32 3.70 17.67
C ALA A 64 -12.47 3.97 18.91
N ASP A 65 -11.94 5.20 19.02
CA ASP A 65 -11.30 5.77 20.21
C ASP A 65 -10.17 4.90 20.77
N THR A 66 -9.39 4.31 19.87
CA THR A 66 -8.33 3.38 20.24
C THR A 66 -7.03 4.11 20.60
N PRO A 67 -6.13 3.47 21.39
CA PRO A 67 -4.80 4.02 21.65
C PRO A 67 -4.02 4.36 20.37
N MET A 68 -4.14 3.55 19.32
CA MET A 68 -3.52 3.83 18.03
C MET A 68 -4.12 5.06 17.35
N ALA A 69 -5.46 5.21 17.37
CA ALA A 69 -6.13 6.37 16.80
C ALA A 69 -5.73 7.67 17.54
N ALA A 70 -5.63 7.63 18.87
CA ALA A 70 -5.20 8.77 19.67
C ALA A 70 -3.71 9.15 19.45
N LEU A 71 -2.87 8.17 19.12
CA LEU A 71 -1.44 8.40 18.86
C LEU A 71 -1.18 8.97 17.45
N ALA A 72 -1.96 8.56 16.45
CA ALA A 72 -1.73 8.90 15.05
C ALA A 72 -2.00 10.38 14.74
N ASP A 73 -1.31 10.90 13.72
CA ASP A 73 -1.60 12.20 13.12
C ASP A 73 -2.86 12.12 12.24
N ILE A 74 -3.07 10.96 11.61
CA ILE A 74 -4.26 10.66 10.80
C ILE A 74 -4.79 9.27 11.20
N ALA A 75 -6.02 9.21 11.71
CA ALA A 75 -6.68 7.95 12.06
C ALA A 75 -7.78 7.59 11.05
N VAL A 76 -7.79 6.33 10.61
CA VAL A 76 -8.87 5.74 9.81
C VAL A 76 -9.53 4.63 10.64
N GLU A 77 -10.72 4.92 11.15
CA GLU A 77 -11.49 4.00 12.00
C GLU A 77 -12.59 3.32 11.17
N ALA A 78 -12.26 2.15 10.61
CA ALA A 78 -13.15 1.37 9.76
C ALA A 78 -14.08 0.48 10.62
N LEU A 79 -15.12 1.09 11.20
CA LEU A 79 -16.04 0.41 12.13
C LEU A 79 -16.88 -0.69 11.43
N THR A 80 -16.35 -1.91 11.39
CA THR A 80 -17.00 -3.06 10.72
C THR A 80 -18.02 -3.80 11.60
N GLY A 81 -18.09 -3.45 12.89
CA GLY A 81 -18.92 -4.13 13.89
C GLY A 81 -18.46 -5.55 14.20
N ALA A 82 -19.27 -6.28 14.97
CA ALA A 82 -18.95 -7.65 15.40
C ALA A 82 -18.78 -8.61 14.22
N GLU A 83 -17.78 -9.48 14.29
CA GLU A 83 -17.54 -10.53 13.29
C GLU A 83 -18.53 -11.67 13.42
N VAL A 84 -18.81 -12.36 12.31
CA VAL A 84 -19.70 -13.56 12.29
C VAL A 84 -19.13 -14.67 13.19
N ILE A 85 -17.81 -14.86 13.15
CA ILE A 85 -17.09 -15.66 14.12
C ILE A 85 -16.46 -14.70 15.13
N LYS A 86 -16.89 -14.77 16.39
CA LYS A 86 -16.44 -13.87 17.46
C LYS A 86 -14.90 -13.82 17.53
N GLY A 87 -14.33 -12.64 17.31
CA GLY A 87 -12.88 -12.40 17.35
C GLY A 87 -12.11 -12.71 16.07
N SER A 88 -12.74 -13.29 15.04
CA SER A 88 -12.08 -13.62 13.77
C SER A 88 -11.94 -12.39 12.85
N THR A 89 -11.14 -11.42 13.26
CA THR A 89 -10.93 -10.13 12.56
C THR A 89 -10.27 -10.25 11.18
N ARG A 90 -9.75 -11.43 10.81
CA ARG A 90 -9.34 -11.72 9.41
C ARG A 90 -10.49 -11.63 8.40
N MET A 91 -11.74 -11.53 8.85
CA MET A 91 -12.95 -11.45 8.03
C MET A 91 -13.27 -10.01 7.60
N LYS A 92 -14.28 -9.35 8.18
CA LYS A 92 -14.69 -8.01 7.73
C LYS A 92 -13.60 -6.98 7.99
N ALA A 93 -12.97 -7.01 9.17
CA ALA A 93 -11.89 -6.09 9.50
C ALA A 93 -10.72 -6.22 8.51
N GLY A 94 -10.18 -7.42 8.30
CA GLY A 94 -9.13 -7.66 7.30
C GLY A 94 -9.52 -7.27 5.86
N THR A 95 -10.77 -7.51 5.47
CA THR A 95 -11.28 -7.11 4.14
C THR A 95 -11.31 -5.58 4.00
N SER A 96 -11.80 -4.87 5.02
CA SER A 96 -11.83 -3.41 5.04
C SER A 96 -10.42 -2.82 4.99
N GLN A 97 -9.48 -3.41 5.73
CA GLN A 97 -8.09 -2.97 5.75
C GLN A 97 -7.43 -3.10 4.38
N LYS A 98 -7.64 -4.24 3.70
CA LYS A 98 -7.15 -4.44 2.33
C LYS A 98 -7.70 -3.38 1.37
N MET A 99 -9.01 -3.08 1.43
CA MET A 99 -9.62 -2.09 0.55
C MET A 99 -9.02 -0.70 0.78
N ILE A 100 -8.84 -0.30 2.04
CA ILE A 100 -8.27 0.99 2.42
C ILE A 100 -6.80 1.10 1.98
N LEU A 101 -5.98 0.06 2.19
CA LEU A 101 -4.59 0.05 1.72
C LEU A 101 -4.48 0.12 0.19
N ASN A 102 -5.39 -0.57 -0.51
CA ASN A 102 -5.48 -0.49 -1.97
C ASN A 102 -5.85 0.93 -2.42
N MET A 103 -6.82 1.57 -1.76
CA MET A 103 -7.21 2.96 -2.05
C MET A 103 -6.04 3.92 -1.80
N PHE A 104 -5.38 3.81 -0.65
CA PHE A 104 -4.26 4.67 -0.28
C PHE A 104 -3.12 4.56 -1.29
N SER A 105 -2.61 3.35 -1.53
CA SER A 105 -1.48 3.13 -2.45
C SER A 105 -1.84 3.56 -3.88
N THR A 106 -3.04 3.22 -4.35
CA THR A 106 -3.50 3.63 -5.69
C THR A 106 -3.59 5.14 -5.82
N ALA A 107 -4.18 5.84 -4.83
CA ALA A 107 -4.29 7.30 -4.85
C ALA A 107 -2.92 7.99 -4.82
N VAL A 108 -1.97 7.45 -4.04
CA VAL A 108 -0.59 7.93 -4.03
C VAL A 108 0.06 7.77 -5.41
N PHE A 109 -0.01 6.58 -6.01
CA PHE A 109 0.61 6.33 -7.32
C PHE A 109 -0.04 7.13 -8.46
N ILE A 110 -1.34 7.40 -8.39
CA ILE A 110 -2.00 8.33 -9.31
C ILE A 110 -1.42 9.75 -9.15
N LYS A 111 -1.31 10.26 -7.92
CA LYS A 111 -0.73 11.60 -7.65
C LYS A 111 0.75 11.71 -8.02
N LEU A 112 1.50 10.61 -7.98
CA LEU A 112 2.89 10.53 -8.44
C LEU A 112 3.01 10.38 -9.98
N GLY A 113 1.91 10.47 -10.72
CA GLY A 113 1.92 10.36 -12.19
C GLY A 113 2.25 8.95 -12.70
N CYS A 114 2.06 7.91 -11.89
CA CYS A 114 2.27 6.52 -12.31
C CYS A 114 1.14 5.97 -13.19
N THR A 115 0.11 6.78 -13.41
CA THR A 115 -1.00 6.51 -14.32
C THR A 115 -1.16 7.62 -15.35
N TYR A 116 -1.68 7.28 -16.53
CA TYR A 116 -2.18 8.23 -17.52
C TYR A 116 -3.66 7.94 -17.74
N LYS A 117 -4.55 8.89 -17.41
CA LYS A 117 -5.99 8.59 -17.28
C LYS A 117 -6.19 7.36 -16.36
N ASN A 118 -6.78 6.27 -16.86
CA ASN A 118 -6.95 4.99 -16.17
C ASN A 118 -5.90 3.93 -16.54
N TYR A 119 -4.84 4.28 -17.28
CA TYR A 119 -3.79 3.39 -17.74
C TYR A 119 -2.60 3.36 -16.77
N MET A 120 -2.13 2.15 -16.42
CA MET A 120 -0.94 1.94 -15.57
C MET A 120 0.36 2.07 -16.37
N VAL A 121 0.75 3.31 -16.69
CA VAL A 121 1.90 3.59 -17.57
C VAL A 121 3.27 3.37 -16.92
N ASN A 122 3.32 3.17 -15.60
CA ASN A 122 4.53 2.81 -14.86
C ASN A 122 4.66 1.30 -14.57
N MET A 123 3.99 0.46 -15.38
CA MET A 123 4.08 -1.00 -15.30
C MET A 123 5.38 -1.50 -15.94
N THR A 124 6.06 -2.45 -15.32
CA THR A 124 7.21 -3.17 -15.91
C THR A 124 6.73 -4.45 -16.62
N PRO A 125 6.79 -4.54 -17.97
CA PRO A 125 6.28 -5.69 -18.71
C PRO A 125 7.23 -6.90 -18.68
N THR A 126 7.26 -7.64 -17.57
CA THR A 126 8.22 -8.75 -17.33
C THR A 126 7.84 -10.09 -17.97
N ASN A 127 6.64 -10.20 -18.55
CA ASN A 127 6.16 -11.44 -19.17
C ASN A 127 5.28 -11.14 -20.38
N THR A 128 5.02 -12.15 -21.21
CA THR A 128 4.25 -12.03 -22.45
C THR A 128 2.88 -11.39 -22.25
N LYS A 129 2.17 -11.72 -21.16
CA LYS A 129 0.86 -11.11 -20.85
C LYS A 129 0.98 -9.61 -20.59
N LEU A 130 1.99 -9.19 -19.83
CA LEU A 130 2.18 -7.77 -19.52
C LEU A 130 2.70 -6.99 -20.75
N ARG A 131 3.51 -7.63 -21.61
CA ARG A 131 3.94 -7.05 -22.89
C ARG A 131 2.76 -6.83 -23.84
N ALA A 132 1.91 -7.85 -24.02
CA ALA A 132 0.69 -7.73 -24.80
C ALA A 132 -0.25 -6.64 -24.26
N ARG A 133 -0.36 -6.52 -22.93
CA ARG A 133 -1.09 -5.43 -22.30
C ARG A 133 -0.48 -4.06 -22.61
N ALA A 134 0.84 -3.92 -22.55
CA ALA A 134 1.53 -2.67 -22.86
C ALA A 134 1.26 -2.21 -24.30
N VAL A 135 1.35 -3.13 -25.27
CA VAL A 135 1.00 -2.87 -26.68
C VAL A 135 -0.45 -2.41 -26.81
N SER A 136 -1.40 -3.17 -26.24
CA SER A 136 -2.84 -2.81 -26.26
C SER A 136 -3.09 -1.41 -25.69
N MET A 137 -2.47 -1.10 -24.55
CA MET A 137 -2.61 0.22 -23.93
C MET A 137 -2.07 1.33 -24.83
N LEU A 138 -0.91 1.12 -25.47
CA LEU A 138 -0.34 2.14 -26.34
C LEU A 138 -1.24 2.36 -27.56
N CYS A 139 -1.72 1.29 -28.21
CA CYS A 139 -2.68 1.37 -29.31
C CYS A 139 -3.96 2.14 -28.93
N GLU A 140 -4.56 1.84 -27.77
CA GLU A 140 -5.77 2.53 -27.29
C GLU A 140 -5.53 4.02 -27.01
N ILE A 141 -4.33 4.37 -26.53
CA ILE A 141 -3.99 5.75 -26.18
C ILE A 141 -3.68 6.58 -27.43
N THR A 142 -2.93 6.03 -28.38
CA THR A 142 -2.32 6.78 -29.48
C THR A 142 -3.02 6.56 -30.83
N GLY A 143 -3.80 5.48 -30.95
CA GLY A 143 -4.40 5.05 -32.22
C GLY A 143 -3.44 4.33 -33.17
N MET A 144 -2.20 4.04 -32.75
CA MET A 144 -1.24 3.26 -33.52
C MET A 144 -1.70 1.81 -33.70
N ASP A 145 -1.29 1.17 -34.80
CA ASP A 145 -1.40 -0.28 -34.94
C ASP A 145 -0.45 -1.02 -33.98
N ALA A 146 -0.71 -2.32 -33.80
CA ALA A 146 0.01 -3.15 -32.83
C ALA A 146 1.52 -3.27 -33.14
N ASP A 147 1.90 -3.40 -34.42
CA ASP A 147 3.29 -3.57 -34.83
C ASP A 147 4.08 -2.28 -34.59
N ALA A 148 3.49 -1.12 -34.87
CA ALA A 148 4.08 0.18 -34.62
C ALA A 148 4.19 0.46 -33.11
N ALA A 149 3.17 0.09 -32.33
CA ALA A 149 3.18 0.21 -30.87
C ALA A 149 4.26 -0.68 -30.23
N GLU A 150 4.40 -1.93 -30.67
CA GLU A 150 5.42 -2.85 -30.17
C GLU A 150 6.83 -2.33 -30.46
N LYS A 151 7.12 -1.94 -31.71
CA LYS A 151 8.42 -1.36 -32.07
C LYS A 151 8.75 -0.11 -31.25
N ARG A 152 7.75 0.74 -30.99
CA ARG A 152 7.93 1.93 -30.15
C ARG A 152 8.24 1.55 -28.70
N LEU A 153 7.54 0.56 -28.14
CA LEU A 153 7.85 0.06 -26.80
C LEU A 153 9.24 -0.54 -26.73
N GLU A 154 9.67 -1.31 -27.72
CA GLU A 154 11.03 -1.86 -27.79
C GLU A 154 12.10 -0.76 -27.85
N ALA A 155 11.88 0.29 -28.64
CA ALA A 155 12.77 1.45 -28.73
C ALA A 155 12.89 2.25 -27.42
N HIS A 156 11.94 2.07 -26.49
CA HIS A 156 11.90 2.72 -25.18
C HIS A 156 12.06 1.73 -24.02
N ASP A 157 12.75 0.61 -24.23
CA ASP A 157 13.03 -0.42 -23.20
C ASP A 157 11.78 -0.91 -22.47
N TRP A 158 10.66 -1.01 -23.21
CA TRP A 158 9.33 -1.38 -22.71
C TRP A 158 8.73 -0.41 -21.67
N SER A 159 9.25 0.82 -21.59
CA SER A 159 8.66 1.89 -20.78
C SER A 159 7.49 2.54 -21.50
N ILE A 160 6.26 2.20 -21.07
CA ILE A 160 5.03 2.80 -21.62
C ILE A 160 5.03 4.32 -21.42
N ARG A 161 5.49 4.78 -20.25
CA ARG A 161 5.59 6.22 -19.95
C ARG A 161 6.50 6.95 -20.93
N GLU A 162 7.70 6.42 -21.20
CA GLU A 162 8.62 7.09 -22.13
C GLU A 162 8.12 6.99 -23.58
N ALA A 163 7.54 5.84 -23.97
CA ALA A 163 6.93 5.68 -25.28
C ALA A 163 5.83 6.73 -25.55
N LEU A 164 5.05 7.11 -24.54
CA LEU A 164 3.99 8.12 -24.66
C LEU A 164 4.50 9.56 -24.79
N LYS A 165 5.73 9.90 -24.38
CA LYS A 165 6.24 11.29 -24.41
C LYS A 165 6.51 11.84 -25.81
N GLY A 166 6.55 10.97 -26.82
CA GLY A 166 6.79 11.35 -28.22
C GLY A 166 5.56 11.88 -28.96
N GLU A 167 4.45 12.17 -28.26
CA GLU A 167 3.21 12.79 -28.76
C GLU A 167 2.93 14.10 -28.01
#